data_AF-A0A7Y1UIC9-F1
#
_entry.id   AF-A0A7Y1UIC9-F1
#
_cell.length_a   1.000
_cell.length_b   1.000
_cell.length_c   1.000
_cell.angle_alpha   90.00
_cell.angle_beta   90.00
_cell.angle_gamma   90.00
#
_symmetry.space_group_name_H-M   'P 1'
#
loop_
_entity.id
_entity.type
_entity.pdbx_description
1 polymer ?
#
loop_
_entity_poly.entity_id
_entity_poly.type
_entity_poly.pdbx_seq_one_letter_code
_entity_poly.pdbx_strand_id
1 'polypeptide(L)'
;MKAIHKLLALAAVMALGSAAWAPAQEGGGNSVALNYQLGLDALKDGNANLARQCFEAVLQTQPNHANARYHLLNLRNRGPELAAKARKLQMEKIKIPKVDFRDSTLPEALGALAAIIDKQTDGGFAPNFIVQDPAGAFEKRPVTMTLNQVPASVVFDYILNLANASARYDEHAIVVKPIGGGGEPKKPAAEPAEEPSGE
;
A
#
# COMPACT_ATOMS: atom_id res chain seq x y z
N MET A 1 -52.67 -35.11 -45.29
CA MET A 1 -53.71 -35.93 -44.62
C MET A 1 -53.58 -35.68 -43.13
N LYS A 2 -54.54 -34.94 -42.54
CA LYS A 2 -55.55 -35.47 -41.59
C LYS A 2 -54.88 -36.16 -40.40
N ALA A 3 -55.08 -35.82 -39.12
CA ALA A 3 -56.17 -35.14 -38.44
C ALA A 3 -55.86 -35.29 -36.91
N ILE A 4 -56.16 -34.31 -36.03
CA ILE A 4 -57.28 -34.38 -35.03
C ILE A 4 -56.94 -35.27 -33.80
N HIS A 5 -57.10 -34.94 -32.50
CA HIS A 5 -57.81 -33.90 -31.74
C HIS A 5 -57.38 -33.93 -30.25
N LYS A 6 -57.42 -32.74 -29.63
CA LYS A 6 -57.97 -32.37 -28.29
C LYS A 6 -57.96 -33.41 -27.14
N LEU A 7 -57.53 -33.00 -25.94
CA LEU A 7 -58.46 -32.68 -24.84
C LEU A 7 -57.76 -32.08 -23.61
N LEU A 8 -58.38 -31.04 -23.04
CA LEU A 8 -58.16 -30.52 -21.70
C LEU A 8 -58.53 -31.57 -20.62
N ALA A 9 -57.83 -31.55 -19.49
CA ALA A 9 -58.45 -31.79 -18.18
C ALA A 9 -57.66 -31.09 -17.07
N LEU A 10 -58.32 -30.07 -16.51
CA LEU A 10 -58.00 -29.37 -15.26
C LEU A 10 -58.27 -30.31 -14.08
N ALA A 11 -57.33 -30.43 -13.13
CA ALA A 11 -57.64 -30.93 -11.79
C ALA A 11 -56.78 -30.19 -10.76
N ALA A 12 -57.41 -29.23 -10.08
CA ALA A 12 -56.90 -28.61 -8.88
C ALA A 12 -57.08 -29.57 -7.70
N VAL A 13 -56.03 -29.78 -6.92
CA VAL A 13 -56.13 -30.30 -5.55
C VAL A 13 -55.41 -29.30 -4.64
N MET A 14 -56.20 -28.55 -3.88
CA MET A 14 -55.75 -27.89 -2.66
C MET A 14 -55.89 -28.88 -1.50
N ALA A 15 -54.85 -29.05 -0.69
CA ALA A 15 -54.92 -28.92 0.77
C ALA A 15 -53.57 -29.24 1.44
N LEU A 16 -52.96 -28.18 1.99
CA LEU A 16 -52.35 -28.08 3.32
C LEU A 16 -51.52 -29.26 3.85
N GLY A 17 -50.20 -29.05 3.89
CA GLY A 17 -49.27 -29.85 4.68
C GLY A 17 -48.01 -29.05 5.00
N SER A 18 -48.03 -28.39 6.16
CA SER A 18 -46.90 -28.00 7.01
C SER A 18 -45.67 -27.32 6.40
N ALA A 19 -45.41 -26.11 6.90
CA ALA A 19 -44.11 -25.47 6.87
C ALA A 19 -42.99 -26.47 7.25
N ALA A 20 -42.13 -26.79 6.30
CA ALA A 20 -40.74 -27.08 6.61
C ALA A 20 -39.96 -25.80 6.31
N TRP A 21 -39.92 -24.92 7.31
CA TRP A 21 -38.81 -23.99 7.46
C TRP A 21 -37.56 -24.86 7.41
N ALA A 22 -36.74 -24.70 6.38
CA ALA A 22 -35.39 -25.22 6.42
C ALA A 22 -34.54 -24.15 7.12
N PRO A 23 -34.15 -24.28 8.39
CA PRO A 23 -32.95 -23.62 8.86
C PRO A 23 -31.78 -24.49 8.40
N ALA A 24 -31.32 -24.26 7.18
CA ALA A 24 -30.05 -24.80 6.73
C ALA A 24 -29.28 -23.69 6.02
N GLN A 25 -29.08 -22.58 6.72
CA GLN A 25 -27.93 -21.72 6.45
C GLN A 25 -26.80 -22.12 7.41
N GLU A 26 -26.37 -23.39 7.32
CA GLU A 26 -25.07 -23.83 7.82
C GLU A 26 -23.98 -23.28 6.90
N GLY A 27 -23.69 -21.99 7.04
CA GLY A 27 -22.61 -21.32 6.34
C GLY A 27 -22.02 -20.15 7.12
N GLY A 28 -22.76 -19.59 8.10
CA GLY A 28 -22.35 -18.40 8.86
C GLY A 28 -21.18 -18.63 9.82
N GLY A 29 -21.09 -19.81 10.46
CA GLY A 29 -20.00 -20.09 11.41
C GLY A 29 -18.64 -20.21 10.73
N ASN A 30 -18.59 -20.87 9.58
CA ASN A 30 -17.37 -21.04 8.79
C ASN A 30 -16.94 -19.73 8.13
N SER A 31 -17.90 -18.91 7.65
CA SER A 31 -17.59 -17.61 7.06
C SER A 31 -17.09 -16.59 8.09
N VAL A 32 -17.57 -16.62 9.33
CA VAL A 32 -17.05 -15.74 10.40
C VAL A 32 -15.61 -16.07 10.74
N ALA A 33 -15.30 -17.35 10.98
CA ALA A 33 -13.94 -17.78 11.27
C ALA A 33 -12.98 -17.47 10.12
N LEU A 34 -13.42 -17.71 8.88
CA LEU A 34 -12.65 -17.40 7.68
C LEU A 34 -12.37 -15.90 7.54
N ASN A 35 -13.40 -15.05 7.67
CA ASN A 35 -13.22 -13.60 7.59
C ASN A 35 -12.33 -13.07 8.71
N TYR A 36 -12.48 -13.60 9.93
CA TYR A 36 -11.62 -13.22 11.04
C TYR A 36 -10.15 -13.57 10.75
N GLN A 37 -9.89 -14.78 10.26
CA GLN A 37 -8.54 -15.22 9.89
C GLN A 37 -7.95 -14.38 8.75
N LEU A 38 -8.73 -14.13 7.70
CA LEU A 38 -8.32 -13.27 6.59
C LEU A 38 -7.99 -11.85 7.07
N GLY A 39 -8.75 -11.32 8.03
CA GLY A 39 -8.46 -10.04 8.67
C GLY A 39 -7.12 -10.04 9.42
N LEU A 40 -6.80 -11.11 10.14
CA LEU A 40 -5.51 -11.27 10.82
C LEU A 40 -4.35 -11.36 9.83
N ASP A 41 -4.52 -12.05 8.71
CA ASP A 41 -3.48 -12.16 7.68
C ASP A 41 -3.28 -10.83 6.96
N ALA A 42 -4.38 -10.10 6.68
CA ALA A 42 -4.31 -8.74 6.17
C ALA A 42 -3.56 -7.78 7.12
N LEU A 43 -3.69 -7.93 8.45
CA LEU A 43 -2.88 -7.16 9.41
C LEU A 43 -1.38 -7.49 9.31
N LYS A 44 -1.01 -8.75 9.11
CA LYS A 44 0.40 -9.15 8.95
C LYS A 44 1.00 -8.50 7.71
N ASP A 45 0.25 -8.51 6.62
CA ASP A 45 0.60 -7.88 5.34
C ASP A 45 0.53 -6.34 5.37
N GLY A 46 0.01 -5.74 6.45
CA GLY A 46 -0.18 -4.29 6.58
C GLY A 46 -1.37 -3.74 5.79
N ASN A 47 -2.19 -4.60 5.17
CA ASN A 47 -3.37 -4.20 4.42
C ASN A 47 -4.52 -3.83 5.35
N ALA A 48 -4.47 -2.61 5.90
CA ALA A 48 -5.45 -2.11 6.85
C ALA A 48 -6.88 -2.04 6.27
N ASN A 49 -7.02 -1.78 4.97
CA ASN A 49 -8.33 -1.71 4.31
C ASN A 49 -8.99 -3.08 4.21
N LEU A 50 -8.25 -4.11 3.76
CA LEU A 50 -8.75 -5.47 3.72
C LEU A 50 -9.06 -5.98 5.14
N ALA A 51 -8.15 -5.73 6.10
CA ALA A 51 -8.38 -6.10 7.50
C ALA A 51 -9.66 -5.48 8.05
N ARG A 52 -9.91 -4.19 7.77
CA ARG A 52 -11.15 -3.49 8.16
C ARG A 52 -12.38 -4.18 7.58
N GLN A 53 -12.40 -4.43 6.27
CA GLN A 53 -13.54 -5.08 5.59
C GLN A 53 -13.82 -6.47 6.19
N CYS A 54 -12.78 -7.26 6.44
CA CYS A 54 -12.89 -8.58 7.05
C CYS A 54 -13.49 -8.53 8.46
N PHE A 55 -13.01 -7.64 9.32
CA PHE A 55 -13.55 -7.52 10.67
C PHE A 55 -14.96 -6.91 10.70
N GLU A 56 -15.29 -6.00 9.77
CA GLU A 56 -16.65 -5.50 9.59
C GLU A 56 -17.61 -6.62 9.19
N ALA A 57 -17.22 -7.50 8.26
CA ALA A 57 -17.99 -8.68 7.87
C ALA A 57 -18.23 -9.65 9.04
N VAL A 58 -17.22 -9.83 9.91
CA VAL A 58 -17.38 -10.60 11.15
C VAL A 58 -18.45 -9.98 12.06
N LEU A 59 -18.43 -8.66 12.26
CA LEU A 59 -19.39 -7.98 13.12
C LEU A 59 -20.80 -7.89 12.54
N GLN A 60 -20.95 -7.93 11.21
CA GLN A 60 -22.27 -8.05 10.57
C GLN A 60 -22.95 -9.37 10.92
N THR A 61 -22.20 -10.45 11.07
CA THR A 61 -22.73 -11.78 11.41
C THR A 61 -22.78 -12.00 12.93
N GLN A 62 -21.77 -11.51 13.66
CA GLN A 62 -21.65 -11.61 15.12
C GLN A 62 -21.37 -10.23 15.74
N PRO A 63 -22.41 -9.42 16.02
CA PRO A 63 -22.25 -8.06 16.52
C PRO A 63 -21.48 -7.93 17.85
N ASN A 64 -21.47 -9.00 18.66
CA ASN A 64 -20.78 -9.04 19.94
C ASN A 64 -19.40 -9.74 19.88
N HIS A 65 -18.81 -9.89 18.70
CA HIS A 65 -17.49 -10.50 18.57
C HIS A 65 -16.38 -9.57 19.10
N ALA A 66 -15.96 -9.80 20.35
CA ALA A 66 -15.03 -8.93 21.08
C ALA A 66 -13.71 -8.68 20.32
N ASN A 67 -13.08 -9.72 19.77
CA ASN A 67 -11.78 -9.55 19.10
C ASN A 67 -11.88 -8.72 17.81
N ALA A 68 -12.91 -8.91 16.99
CA ALA A 68 -13.11 -8.13 15.76
C ALA A 68 -13.34 -6.64 16.09
N ARG A 69 -14.13 -6.32 17.13
CA ARG A 69 -14.26 -4.94 17.64
C ARG A 69 -12.93 -4.37 18.11
N TYR A 70 -12.14 -5.13 18.85
CA TYR A 70 -10.81 -4.72 19.30
C TYR A 70 -9.89 -4.39 18.11
N HIS A 71 -9.83 -5.26 17.09
CA HIS A 71 -8.98 -5.02 15.93
C HIS A 71 -9.43 -3.82 15.10
N LEU A 72 -10.73 -3.58 14.94
CA LEU A 72 -11.23 -2.38 14.26
C LEU A 72 -10.86 -1.09 15.01
N LEU A 73 -10.99 -1.09 16.34
CA LEU A 73 -10.55 0.05 17.15
C LEU A 73 -9.05 0.29 17.01
N ASN A 74 -8.25 -0.78 17.02
CA ASN A 74 -6.81 -0.69 16.85
C ASN A 74 -6.41 -0.18 15.46
N LEU A 75 -7.09 -0.67 14.41
CA LEU A 75 -6.89 -0.24 13.02
C LEU A 75 -7.13 1.26 12.84
N ARG A 76 -8.14 1.82 13.51
CA ARG A 76 -8.40 3.26 13.49
C ARG A 76 -7.22 4.07 14.02
N ASN A 77 -6.56 3.57 15.05
CA ASN A 77 -5.45 4.29 15.70
C ASN A 77 -4.11 4.05 15.01
N ARG A 78 -3.92 2.91 14.33
CA ARG A 78 -2.65 2.47 13.73
C ARG A 78 -2.63 2.46 12.20
N GLY A 79 -3.66 2.98 11.54
CA GLY A 79 -3.78 3.02 10.08
C GLY A 79 -2.52 3.52 9.36
N PRO A 80 -1.96 4.70 9.73
CA PRO A 80 -0.76 5.24 9.09
C PRO A 80 0.47 4.33 9.23
N GLU A 81 0.70 3.77 10.42
CA GLU A 81 1.82 2.85 10.71
C GLU A 81 1.70 1.56 9.88
N LEU A 82 0.49 1.02 9.76
CA LEU A 82 0.23 -0.18 8.96
C LEU A 82 0.41 0.08 7.47
N ALA A 83 -0.04 1.24 6.97
CA ALA A 83 0.16 1.62 5.58
C ALA A 83 1.65 1.83 5.25
N ALA A 84 2.41 2.45 6.15
CA ALA A 84 3.86 2.58 6.05
C ALA A 84 4.54 1.20 5.99
N LYS A 85 4.16 0.28 6.88
CA LYS A 85 4.66 -1.09 6.89
C LYS A 85 4.30 -1.84 5.59
N ALA A 86 3.07 -1.72 5.11
CA ALA A 86 2.60 -2.36 3.89
C ALA A 86 3.43 -1.96 2.68
N ARG A 87 3.69 -0.65 2.51
CA ARG A 87 4.54 -0.14 1.43
C ARG A 87 5.94 -0.75 1.45
N LYS A 88 6.55 -0.84 2.63
CA LYS A 88 7.87 -1.47 2.77
C LYS A 88 7.81 -2.95 2.37
N LEU A 89 6.83 -3.70 2.87
CA LEU A 89 6.64 -5.11 2.53
C LEU A 89 6.38 -5.32 1.02
N GLN A 90 5.63 -4.42 0.37
CA GLN A 90 5.43 -4.48 -1.08
C GLN A 90 6.75 -4.34 -1.83
N MET A 91 7.60 -3.39 -1.45
CA MET A 91 8.93 -3.22 -2.06
C MET A 91 9.85 -4.45 -1.83
N GLU A 92 9.72 -5.14 -0.69
CA GLU A 92 10.48 -6.37 -0.41
C GLU A 92 10.05 -7.56 -1.27
N LYS A 93 8.76 -7.64 -1.60
CA LYS A 93 8.19 -8.73 -2.42
C LYS A 93 8.54 -8.59 -3.91
N ILE A 94 8.75 -7.37 -4.40
CA ILE A 94 8.97 -7.08 -5.82
C ILE A 94 10.45 -7.27 -6.17
N LYS A 95 10.74 -8.25 -7.00
CA LYS A 95 12.09 -8.50 -7.52
C LYS A 95 12.34 -7.65 -8.76
N ILE A 96 13.44 -6.90 -8.72
CA ILE A 96 13.89 -6.07 -9.83
C ILE A 96 14.93 -6.85 -10.63
N PRO A 97 14.66 -7.14 -11.93
CA PRO A 97 15.57 -7.96 -12.74
C PRO A 97 16.95 -7.35 -12.89
N LYS A 98 17.00 -6.04 -13.17
CA LYS A 98 18.22 -5.27 -13.38
C LYS A 98 17.98 -3.78 -13.16
N VAL A 99 18.96 -3.11 -12.56
CA VAL A 99 19.08 -1.66 -12.45
C VAL A 99 20.51 -1.27 -12.81
N ASP A 100 20.67 -0.23 -13.62
CA ASP A 100 21.96 0.38 -13.96
C ASP A 100 21.77 1.89 -13.92
N PHE A 101 22.26 2.51 -12.84
CA PHE A 101 22.31 3.97 -12.68
C PHE A 101 23.75 4.43 -12.87
N ARG A 102 23.92 5.48 -13.67
CA ARG A 102 25.22 6.08 -13.96
C ARG A 102 25.11 7.57 -13.78
N ASP A 103 25.84 8.07 -12.80
CA ASP A 103 25.91 9.49 -12.47
C ASP A 103 24.52 10.14 -12.34
N SER A 104 23.54 9.39 -11.82
CA SER A 104 22.14 9.82 -11.79
C SER A 104 21.86 10.66 -10.55
N THR A 105 21.05 11.71 -10.67
CA THR A 105 20.61 12.44 -9.49
C THR A 105 19.68 11.58 -8.62
N LEU A 106 19.56 11.91 -7.33
CA LEU A 106 18.65 11.19 -6.44
C LEU A 106 17.19 11.18 -6.97
N PRO A 107 16.59 12.31 -7.40
CA PRO A 107 15.24 12.30 -7.97
C PRO A 107 15.10 11.40 -9.20
N GLU A 108 16.08 11.37 -10.09
CA GLU A 108 16.07 10.52 -11.29
C GLU A 108 16.13 9.04 -10.91
N ALA A 109 17.04 8.66 -10.00
CA ALA A 109 17.16 7.27 -9.55
C ALA A 109 15.87 6.78 -8.87
N LEU A 110 15.24 7.63 -8.04
CA LEU A 110 13.96 7.31 -7.40
C LEU A 110 12.81 7.23 -8.40
N GLY A 111 12.73 8.17 -9.35
CA GLY A 111 11.72 8.15 -10.40
C GLY A 111 11.84 6.93 -11.31
N ALA A 112 13.07 6.57 -11.69
CA ALA A 112 13.34 5.36 -12.46
C ALA A 112 12.97 4.10 -11.67
N LEU A 113 13.32 4.02 -10.38
CA LEU A 113 12.91 2.92 -9.53
C LEU A 113 11.37 2.79 -9.45
N ALA A 114 10.65 3.90 -9.26
CA ALA A 114 9.19 3.90 -9.24
C ALA A 114 8.60 3.36 -10.54
N ALA A 115 9.11 3.82 -11.69
CA ALA A 115 8.67 3.35 -13.01
C ALA A 115 8.96 1.85 -13.23
N ILE A 116 10.11 1.35 -12.75
CA ILE A 116 10.42 -0.08 -12.84
C ILE A 116 9.44 -0.89 -11.98
N ILE A 117 9.17 -0.47 -10.74
CA ILE A 117 8.24 -1.15 -9.84
C ILE A 117 6.82 -1.17 -10.42
N ASP A 118 6.36 -0.04 -10.95
CA ASP A 118 5.06 0.09 -11.61
C ASP A 118 4.93 -0.91 -12.77
N LYS A 119 5.96 -0.99 -13.62
CA LYS A 119 6.03 -1.95 -14.72
C LYS A 119 6.10 -3.41 -14.24
N GLN A 120 6.84 -3.71 -13.18
CA GLN A 120 6.93 -5.08 -12.63
C GLN A 120 5.63 -5.55 -11.96
N THR A 121 4.74 -4.62 -11.63
CA THR A 121 3.47 -4.92 -10.96
C THR A 121 2.27 -4.68 -11.85
N ASP A 122 2.47 -4.42 -13.14
CA ASP A 122 1.42 -4.09 -14.11
C ASP A 122 0.47 -2.98 -13.61
N GLY A 123 1.04 -1.95 -12.98
CA GLY A 123 0.28 -0.83 -12.40
C GLY A 123 -0.29 -1.08 -11.00
N GLY A 124 -0.04 -2.26 -10.42
CA GLY A 124 -0.57 -2.63 -9.09
C GLY A 124 0.07 -1.87 -7.93
N PHE A 125 1.29 -1.36 -8.09
CA PHE A 125 1.99 -0.60 -7.06
C PHE A 125 3.07 0.31 -7.67
N ALA A 126 2.97 1.61 -7.37
CA ALA A 126 4.00 2.60 -7.68
C ALA A 126 4.31 3.44 -6.43
N PRO A 127 5.54 3.42 -5.89
CA PRO A 127 5.90 4.26 -4.76
C PRO A 127 5.87 5.75 -5.12
N ASN A 128 5.27 6.56 -4.26
CA ASN A 128 5.36 8.02 -4.33
C ASN A 128 6.52 8.51 -3.45
N PHE A 129 7.59 8.99 -4.08
CA PHE A 129 8.75 9.53 -3.39
C PHE A 129 8.66 11.04 -3.26
N ILE A 130 8.81 11.56 -2.03
CA ILE A 130 8.90 13.00 -1.77
C ILE A 130 10.31 13.31 -1.30
N VAL A 131 11.05 14.09 -2.08
CA VAL A 131 12.42 14.51 -1.72
C VAL A 131 12.35 15.84 -0.99
N GLN A 132 12.87 15.88 0.24
CA GLN A 132 12.99 17.09 1.05
C GLN A 132 14.47 17.49 1.15
N ASP A 133 14.88 18.45 0.32
CA ASP A 133 16.26 18.94 0.26
C ASP A 133 16.33 20.46 0.16
N PRO A 134 15.96 21.20 1.22
CA PRO A 134 15.95 22.66 1.19
C PRO A 134 17.34 23.29 1.03
N ALA A 135 18.42 22.54 1.29
CA ALA A 135 19.80 23.01 1.24
C ALA A 135 20.58 22.53 0.00
N GLY A 136 19.94 21.82 -0.93
CA GLY A 136 20.59 21.28 -2.14
C GLY A 136 21.70 20.26 -1.85
N ALA A 137 21.59 19.51 -0.75
CA ALA A 137 22.60 18.56 -0.32
C ALA A 137 22.78 17.38 -1.30
N PHE A 138 21.79 17.08 -2.12
CA PHE A 138 21.84 15.96 -3.07
C PHE A 138 22.50 16.29 -4.40
N GLU A 139 22.64 17.57 -4.78
CA GLU A 139 23.20 17.97 -6.09
C GLU A 139 24.62 17.44 -6.33
N LYS A 140 25.38 17.24 -5.25
CA LYS A 140 26.78 16.82 -5.29
C LYS A 140 26.96 15.32 -5.00
N ARG A 141 25.88 14.55 -4.99
CA ARG A 141 25.87 13.14 -4.57
C ARG A 141 25.22 12.27 -5.64
N PRO A 142 25.90 12.05 -6.77
CA PRO A 142 25.37 11.22 -7.82
C PRO A 142 25.26 9.76 -7.37
N VAL A 143 24.25 9.09 -7.89
CA VAL A 143 23.95 7.69 -7.64
C VAL A 143 24.46 6.88 -8.83
N THR A 144 25.47 6.05 -8.58
CA THR A 144 26.00 5.08 -9.56
C THR A 144 25.96 3.69 -8.98
N MET A 145 25.22 2.77 -9.61
CA MET A 145 25.14 1.38 -9.18
C MET A 145 24.68 0.47 -10.31
N THR A 146 25.07 -0.80 -10.25
CA THR A 146 24.47 -1.84 -11.06
C THR A 146 24.07 -3.00 -10.17
N LEU A 147 22.79 -3.35 -10.17
CA LEU A 147 22.23 -4.43 -9.36
C LEU A 147 21.40 -5.36 -10.25
N ASN A 148 21.40 -6.66 -9.93
CA ASN A 148 20.66 -7.69 -10.66
C ASN A 148 19.89 -8.58 -9.68
N GLN A 149 18.65 -8.91 -10.01
CA GLN A 149 17.81 -9.88 -9.27
C GLN A 149 17.65 -9.55 -7.77
N VAL A 150 17.49 -8.27 -7.46
CA VAL A 150 17.39 -7.77 -6.07
C VAL A 150 15.97 -7.28 -5.76
N PRO A 151 15.50 -7.39 -4.51
CA PRO A 151 14.25 -6.72 -4.09
C PRO A 151 14.28 -5.21 -4.32
N ALA A 152 13.13 -4.62 -4.62
CA ALA A 152 13.00 -3.18 -4.81
C ALA A 152 13.38 -2.38 -3.55
N SER A 153 13.11 -2.93 -2.36
CA SER A 153 13.55 -2.35 -1.08
C SER A 153 15.07 -2.24 -1.00
N VAL A 154 15.79 -3.25 -1.46
CA VAL A 154 17.27 -3.27 -1.45
C VAL A 154 17.82 -2.25 -2.43
N VAL A 155 17.25 -2.15 -3.65
CA VAL A 155 17.65 -1.09 -4.60
C VAL A 155 17.45 0.28 -3.97
N PHE A 156 16.30 0.51 -3.35
CA PHE A 156 16.00 1.77 -2.68
C PHE A 156 17.00 2.09 -1.57
N ASP A 157 17.34 1.12 -0.70
CA ASP A 157 18.35 1.30 0.34
C ASP A 157 19.72 1.68 -0.22
N TYR A 158 20.14 1.07 -1.34
CA TYR A 158 21.38 1.45 -2.02
C TYR A 158 21.33 2.89 -2.58
N ILE A 159 20.20 3.31 -3.16
CA ILE A 159 20.01 4.69 -3.62
C ILE A 159 20.19 5.66 -2.45
N LEU A 160 19.54 5.39 -1.31
CA LEU A 160 19.64 6.23 -0.11
C LEU A 160 21.07 6.28 0.43
N ASN A 161 21.75 5.14 0.52
CA ASN A 161 23.10 5.06 1.04
C ASN A 161 24.10 5.87 0.20
N LEU A 162 24.03 5.74 -1.14
CA LEU A 162 24.91 6.49 -2.05
C LEU A 162 24.63 7.99 -2.02
N ALA A 163 23.37 8.39 -1.86
CA ALA A 163 22.98 9.79 -1.72
C ALA A 163 23.21 10.37 -0.30
N ASN A 164 23.67 9.53 0.65
CA ASN A 164 23.73 9.85 2.08
C ASN A 164 22.40 10.45 2.58
N ALA A 165 21.32 9.70 2.33
CA ALA A 165 19.93 10.05 2.60
C ALA A 165 19.28 9.05 3.55
N SER A 166 18.21 9.48 4.21
CA SER A 166 17.35 8.64 5.04
C SER A 166 15.91 8.73 4.52
N ALA A 167 15.14 7.67 4.72
CA ALA A 167 13.74 7.63 4.32
C ALA A 167 12.81 7.37 5.51
N ARG A 168 11.62 7.97 5.44
CA ARG A 168 10.49 7.66 6.32
C ARG A 168 9.31 7.24 5.46
N TYR A 169 8.72 6.10 5.79
CA TYR A 169 7.48 5.63 5.18
C TYR A 169 6.31 6.30 5.90
N ASP A 170 5.50 7.05 5.14
CA ASP A 170 4.27 7.68 5.62
C ASP A 170 3.04 6.99 4.98
N GLU A 171 1.83 7.47 5.26
CA GLU A 171 0.55 6.87 4.79
C GLU A 171 0.32 6.98 3.27
N HIS A 172 0.94 7.95 2.60
CA HIS A 172 0.75 8.17 1.16
C HIS A 172 2.05 8.38 0.38
N ALA A 173 3.19 8.38 1.06
CA ALA A 173 4.47 8.67 0.44
C ALA A 173 5.64 8.05 1.20
N ILE A 174 6.79 8.03 0.55
CA ILE A 174 8.09 7.74 1.15
C ILE A 174 8.88 9.05 1.10
N VAL A 175 9.11 9.65 2.26
CA VAL A 175 9.79 10.94 2.40
C VAL A 175 11.28 10.69 2.55
N VAL A 176 12.07 11.30 1.67
CA VAL A 176 13.54 11.16 1.61
C VAL A 176 14.19 12.48 2.00
N LYS A 177 15.16 12.44 2.93
CA LYS A 177 15.88 13.61 3.43
C LYS A 177 17.38 13.34 3.59
N PRO A 178 18.26 14.36 3.47
CA PRO A 178 19.70 14.18 3.70
C PRO A 178 20.01 13.73 5.14
N ILE A 179 21.00 12.87 5.31
CA ILE A 179 21.59 12.56 6.62
C ILE A 179 22.61 13.65 6.95
N GLY A 180 22.48 14.27 8.14
CA GLY A 180 23.42 15.28 8.65
C GLY A 180 23.29 16.70 8.06
N GLY A 181 22.28 16.98 7.25
CA GLY A 181 22.10 18.26 6.52
C GLY A 181 20.83 19.03 6.87
N GLY A 182 20.28 18.86 8.07
CA GLY A 182 19.13 19.63 8.58
C GLY A 182 19.53 20.91 9.33
N GLY A 183 20.68 21.52 9.01
CA GLY A 183 21.00 22.87 9.47
C GLY A 183 20.30 23.87 8.56
N GLU A 184 19.67 24.89 9.14
CA GLU A 184 19.05 26.02 8.42
C GLU A 184 19.91 26.49 7.24
N PRO A 185 19.30 26.98 6.14
CA PRO A 185 20.05 27.65 5.11
C PRO A 185 20.91 28.73 5.77
N LYS A 186 22.24 28.63 5.65
CA LYS A 186 23.11 29.74 6.03
C LYS A 186 22.65 30.93 5.22
N LYS A 187 22.04 31.91 5.89
CA LYS A 187 21.76 33.25 5.35
C LYS A 187 23.01 33.64 4.54
N PRO A 188 22.89 34.02 3.26
CA PRO A 188 24.03 34.48 2.49
C PRO A 188 24.79 35.48 3.35
N ALA A 189 26.08 35.22 3.59
CA ALA A 189 26.94 36.20 4.21
C ALA A 189 26.76 37.47 3.38
N ALA A 190 26.33 38.55 4.04
CA ALA A 190 26.12 39.82 3.38
C ALA A 190 27.38 40.12 2.57
N GLU A 191 27.19 40.30 1.28
CA GLU A 191 28.21 40.80 0.37
C GLU A 191 28.83 42.04 1.04
N PRO A 192 30.15 42.09 1.28
CA PRO A 192 30.76 43.24 1.91
C PRO A 192 30.43 44.45 1.04
N ALA A 193 29.78 45.44 1.64
CA ALA A 193 29.45 46.70 0.99
C ALA A 193 30.72 47.27 0.36
N GLU A 194 30.71 47.48 -0.94
CA GLU A 194 31.70 48.33 -1.60
C GLU A 194 31.62 49.69 -0.92
N GLU A 195 32.65 50.03 -0.16
CA GLU A 195 32.84 51.38 0.35
C GLU A 195 32.98 52.32 -0.85
N PRO A 196 32.22 53.42 -0.91
CA PRO A 196 32.42 54.41 -1.95
C PRO A 196 33.80 55.03 -1.76
N SER A 197 34.70 54.77 -2.71
CA SER A 197 35.96 55.49 -2.88
C SER A 197 35.62 56.97 -3.04
N GLY A 198 35.98 57.76 -2.03
CA GLY A 198 35.82 59.20 -2.07
C GLY A 198 36.77 59.83 -3.10
N GLU A 199 36.21 60.77 -3.88
CA GLU A 199 36.89 61.94 -4.45
C GLU A 199 35.91 63.13 -4.38
#